data_AF-A0A835SZ41-F1
#
_entry.id   AF-A0A835SZ41-F1
#
_cell.length_a   1.000
_cell.length_b   1.000
_cell.length_c   1.000
_cell.angle_alpha   90.00
_cell.angle_beta   90.00
_cell.angle_gamma   90.00
#
_symmetry.space_group_name_H-M   'P 1'
#
loop_
_entity.id
_entity.type
_entity.pdbx_description
1 polymer ?
#
loop_
_entity_poly.entity_id
_entity_poly.type
_entity_poly.pdbx_seq_one_letter_code
_entity_poly.pdbx_strand_id
1 'polypeptide(L)'
;MISRFGLALLLASALLINPIVRAEDEGVEDDEYADTARALLIVRKFTKEDIVVQGKNVTVEVDIFNSGISTASSVKYTDVLPENATLVEGSLEVDFGKITVGSHVKHSYVVIFTVGNVQVHLPPALVSYVAEPDSTEPTLGASSSQILYVLTPVQQLQRYALQAGTYASLGFARTPTDWRNLAIVIGTIGTALGANWMVKKVKASNKDRQRERAYKELTKDD
;
A
#
# COMPACT_ATOMS: atom_id res chain seq x y z
N MET A 1 1.22 -24.83 -91.24
CA MET A 1 0.04 -24.04 -90.84
C MET A 1 -0.73 -24.88 -89.83
N ILE A 2 -0.41 -24.74 -88.54
CA ILE A 2 -0.83 -25.65 -87.45
C ILE A 2 -1.87 -24.91 -86.61
N SER A 3 -3.12 -25.39 -86.61
CA SER A 3 -4.24 -24.76 -85.90
C SER A 3 -4.29 -25.18 -84.43
N ARG A 4 -4.44 -24.18 -83.56
CA ARG A 4 -4.13 -24.15 -82.12
C ARG A 4 -5.28 -24.63 -81.22
N PHE A 5 -5.94 -25.75 -81.53
CA PHE A 5 -7.07 -26.28 -80.74
C PHE A 5 -6.81 -27.62 -80.02
N GLY A 6 -5.67 -28.27 -80.23
CA GLY A 6 -5.38 -29.60 -79.65
C GLY A 6 -4.58 -29.63 -78.35
N LEU A 7 -3.97 -28.52 -77.92
CA LEU A 7 -2.97 -28.56 -76.84
C LEU A 7 -3.51 -28.24 -75.42
N ALA A 8 -4.73 -27.71 -75.31
CA ALA A 8 -5.31 -27.37 -74.01
C ALA A 8 -5.99 -28.56 -73.30
N LEU A 9 -6.40 -29.60 -74.04
CA LEU A 9 -7.09 -30.76 -73.46
C LEU A 9 -6.13 -31.82 -72.88
N LEU A 10 -4.87 -31.84 -73.33
CA LEU A 10 -3.86 -32.80 -72.85
C LEU A 10 -3.22 -32.38 -71.52
N LEU A 11 -3.26 -31.10 -71.13
CA LEU A 11 -2.75 -30.66 -69.83
C LEU A 11 -3.74 -30.89 -68.67
N ALA A 12 -5.04 -31.05 -68.95
CA ALA A 12 -6.06 -31.21 -67.92
C ALA A 12 -6.18 -32.66 -67.41
N SER A 13 -5.84 -33.67 -68.21
CA SER A 13 -5.93 -35.09 -67.79
C SER A 13 -4.71 -35.60 -67.01
N ALA A 14 -3.62 -34.83 -66.90
CA ALA A 14 -2.44 -35.23 -66.15
C ALA A 14 -2.49 -34.87 -64.64
N LEU A 15 -3.49 -34.07 -64.22
CA LEU A 15 -3.64 -33.61 -62.83
C LEU A 15 -4.53 -34.51 -61.95
N LEU A 16 -5.14 -35.56 -62.51
CA LEU A 16 -6.10 -36.42 -61.81
C LEU A 16 -5.55 -37.81 -61.40
N ILE A 17 -4.24 -38.05 -61.54
CA ILE A 17 -3.62 -39.36 -61.24
C ILE A 17 -2.75 -39.33 -59.98
N ASN A 18 -2.58 -38.19 -59.31
CA ASN A 18 -1.98 -38.25 -57.98
C ASN A 18 -2.95 -38.95 -57.03
N PRO A 19 -2.58 -40.09 -56.42
CA PRO A 19 -3.39 -40.66 -55.36
C PRO A 19 -3.52 -39.61 -54.27
N ILE A 20 -4.73 -39.42 -53.75
CA ILE A 20 -4.93 -38.72 -52.49
C ILE A 20 -4.19 -39.57 -51.45
N VAL A 21 -2.93 -39.23 -51.18
CA VAL A 21 -2.28 -39.62 -49.95
C VAL A 21 -3.12 -38.94 -48.89
N ARG A 22 -3.99 -39.72 -48.24
CA ARG A 22 -4.52 -39.37 -46.93
C ARG A 22 -3.27 -39.02 -46.15
N ALA A 23 -3.09 -37.75 -45.78
CA ALA A 23 -2.12 -37.40 -44.77
C ALA A 23 -2.39 -38.39 -43.65
N GLU A 24 -1.45 -39.30 -43.43
CA GLU A 24 -1.39 -40.00 -42.17
C GLU A 24 -1.53 -38.86 -41.16
N ASP A 25 -2.61 -38.95 -40.39
CA ASP A 25 -2.73 -38.23 -39.15
C ASP A 25 -1.45 -38.66 -38.42
N GLU A 26 -0.36 -37.90 -38.61
CA GLU A 26 0.71 -37.84 -37.64
C GLU A 26 -0.08 -37.49 -36.41
N GLY A 27 -0.39 -38.54 -35.65
CA GLY A 27 -1.08 -38.41 -34.41
C GLY A 27 -0.34 -37.28 -33.76
N VAL A 28 -1.04 -36.16 -33.58
CA VAL A 28 -0.64 -35.17 -32.61
C VAL A 28 -0.38 -36.07 -31.42
N GLU A 29 0.90 -36.25 -31.08
CA GLU A 29 1.26 -36.77 -29.78
C GLU A 29 0.46 -35.84 -28.91
N ASP A 30 -0.66 -36.33 -28.37
CA ASP A 30 -1.33 -35.66 -27.29
C ASP A 30 -0.20 -35.63 -26.28
N ASP A 31 0.55 -34.53 -26.25
CA ASP A 31 1.31 -34.08 -25.12
C ASP A 31 0.23 -33.87 -24.07
N GLU A 32 -0.17 -35.02 -23.50
CA GLU A 32 -0.77 -35.19 -22.21
C GLU A 32 -0.06 -34.14 -21.39
N TYR A 33 -0.79 -33.08 -21.05
CA TYR A 33 -0.33 -32.07 -20.12
C TYR A 33 -0.10 -32.83 -18.81
N ALA A 34 1.03 -33.52 -18.72
CA ALA A 34 1.49 -34.18 -17.54
C ALA A 34 1.58 -33.02 -16.56
N ASP A 35 0.65 -33.03 -15.61
CA ASP A 35 0.57 -32.07 -14.52
C ASP A 35 1.87 -32.26 -13.74
N THR A 36 2.93 -31.61 -14.24
CA THR A 36 4.29 -31.85 -13.80
C THR A 36 4.30 -31.32 -12.39
N ALA A 37 4.51 -32.23 -11.44
CA ALA A 37 4.34 -31.95 -10.03
C ALA A 37 5.30 -30.82 -9.60
N ARG A 38 4.80 -29.58 -9.65
CA ARG A 38 5.61 -28.37 -9.49
C ARG A 38 5.16 -27.56 -8.28
N ALA A 39 6.13 -27.10 -7.50
CA ALA A 39 5.92 -26.18 -6.40
C ALA A 39 5.83 -24.74 -6.91
N LEU A 40 4.93 -23.95 -6.31
CA LEU A 40 4.74 -22.55 -6.64
C LEU A 40 4.75 -21.77 -5.34
N LEU A 41 5.80 -20.98 -5.12
CA LEU A 41 5.91 -20.15 -3.92
C LEU A 41 5.36 -18.75 -4.19
N ILE A 42 4.33 -18.37 -3.43
CA ILE A 42 3.80 -17.01 -3.38
C ILE A 42 4.45 -16.32 -2.18
N VAL A 43 5.16 -15.22 -2.43
CA VAL A 43 5.87 -14.48 -1.40
C VAL A 43 5.20 -13.12 -1.20
N ARG A 44 4.72 -12.87 0.01
CA ARG A 44 4.12 -11.60 0.41
C ARG A 44 5.02 -10.91 1.42
N LYS A 45 5.40 -9.67 1.14
CA LYS A 45 6.22 -8.83 2.02
C LYS A 45 5.48 -7.54 2.34
N PHE A 46 5.39 -7.19 3.61
CA PHE A 46 4.74 -5.97 4.08
C PHE A 46 5.32 -5.48 5.41
N THR A 47 5.14 -4.20 5.70
CA THR A 47 5.42 -3.63 7.02
C THR A 47 4.22 -3.75 7.95
N LYS A 48 4.45 -4.11 9.21
CA LYS A 48 3.40 -4.24 10.21
C LYS A 48 2.83 -2.90 10.67
N GLU A 49 3.66 -1.87 10.72
CA GLU A 49 3.26 -0.54 11.17
C GLU A 49 2.53 0.23 10.06
N ASP A 50 1.33 0.74 10.38
CA ASP A 50 0.56 1.60 9.48
C ASP A 50 1.27 2.94 9.19
N ILE A 51 2.06 3.41 10.17
CA ILE A 51 2.79 4.67 10.10
C ILE A 51 4.25 4.41 10.43
N VAL A 52 5.10 4.66 9.44
CA VAL A 52 6.54 4.54 9.56
C VAL A 52 7.13 5.90 9.96
N VAL A 53 7.99 5.90 10.97
CA VAL A 53 8.60 7.13 11.53
C VAL A 53 10.10 6.92 11.66
N GLN A 54 10.88 7.93 11.26
CA GLN A 54 12.33 7.89 11.39
C GLN A 54 12.74 7.62 12.85
N GLY A 55 13.79 6.81 13.04
CA GLY A 55 14.32 6.47 14.36
C GLY A 55 13.44 5.51 15.18
N LYS A 56 12.30 5.04 14.67
CA LYS A 56 11.47 4.01 15.32
C LYS A 56 11.65 2.66 14.63
N ASN A 57 11.49 1.60 15.42
CA ASN A 57 11.50 0.23 14.93
C ASN A 57 10.30 0.01 14.00
N VAL A 58 10.57 -0.62 12.86
CA VAL A 58 9.61 -1.03 11.86
C VAL A 58 9.80 -2.52 11.64
N THR A 59 8.72 -3.28 11.80
CA THR A 59 8.73 -4.73 11.63
C THR A 59 8.33 -5.05 10.19
N VAL A 60 9.23 -5.69 9.45
CA VAL A 60 8.92 -6.25 8.14
C VAL A 60 8.55 -7.71 8.33
N GLU A 61 7.39 -8.10 7.79
CA GLU A 61 6.91 -9.48 7.79
C GLU A 61 6.93 -10.02 6.35
N VAL A 62 7.41 -11.25 6.21
CA VAL A 62 7.42 -12.01 4.97
C VAL A 62 6.68 -13.32 5.20
N ASP A 63 5.73 -13.60 4.32
CA ASP A 63 4.92 -14.82 4.34
C ASP A 63 5.11 -15.55 3.01
N ILE A 64 5.65 -16.76 3.07
CA ILE A 64 5.94 -17.60 1.91
C ILE A 64 4.98 -18.78 1.93
N PHE A 65 4.10 -18.85 0.95
CA PHE A 65 3.09 -19.89 0.83
C PHE A 65 3.36 -20.77 -0.40
N ASN A 66 3.32 -22.10 -0.23
CA ASN A 66 3.40 -23.01 -1.37
C ASN A 66 2.00 -23.33 -1.90
N SER A 67 1.62 -22.68 -3.01
CA SER A 67 0.37 -22.88 -3.74
C SER A 67 0.50 -23.88 -4.89
N GLY A 68 1.64 -24.54 -5.04
CA GLY A 68 1.85 -25.53 -6.09
C GLY A 68 1.24 -26.88 -5.73
N ILE A 69 1.49 -27.86 -6.59
CA ILE A 69 1.01 -29.24 -6.44
C ILE A 69 2.10 -30.19 -5.90
N SER A 70 3.33 -29.69 -5.70
CA SER A 70 4.45 -30.43 -5.09
C SER A 70 5.19 -29.63 -4.01
N THR A 71 6.05 -30.32 -3.24
CA THR A 71 6.82 -29.71 -2.14
C THR A 71 8.02 -28.93 -2.69
N ALA A 72 8.15 -27.65 -2.31
CA ALA A 72 9.34 -26.86 -2.61
C ALA A 72 10.50 -27.30 -1.71
N SER A 73 11.67 -27.53 -2.30
CA SER A 73 12.87 -27.95 -1.56
C SER A 73 14.03 -26.97 -1.75
N SER A 74 15.01 -27.03 -0.84
CA SER A 74 16.15 -26.11 -0.77
C SER A 74 15.73 -24.65 -0.78
N VAL A 75 14.68 -24.32 -0.02
CA VAL A 75 14.07 -22.98 -0.02
C VAL A 75 14.97 -22.00 0.75
N LYS A 76 15.58 -21.08 0.03
CA LYS A 76 16.45 -20.02 0.56
C LYS A 76 15.84 -18.66 0.31
N TYR A 77 15.79 -17.85 1.35
CA TYR A 77 15.30 -16.48 1.32
C TYR A 77 16.47 -15.51 1.46
N THR A 78 16.43 -14.44 0.66
CA THR A 78 17.41 -13.37 0.64
C THR A 78 16.69 -12.04 0.45
N ASP A 79 17.13 -11.00 1.15
CA ASP A 79 16.53 -9.68 1.10
C ASP A 79 17.59 -8.60 1.19
N VAL A 80 17.24 -7.40 0.73
CA VAL A 80 18.12 -6.24 0.71
C VAL A 80 17.44 -5.10 1.44
N LEU A 81 18.20 -4.40 2.29
CA LEU A 81 17.67 -3.20 2.94
C LEU A 81 17.60 -2.04 1.95
N PRO A 82 16.53 -1.23 2.00
CA PRO A 82 16.51 0.01 1.24
C PRO A 82 17.54 1.02 1.75
N GLU A 83 17.82 2.04 0.95
CA GLU A 83 18.64 3.16 1.39
C GLU A 83 18.09 3.79 2.67
N ASN A 84 19.00 4.29 3.51
CA ASN A 84 18.68 4.93 4.78
C ASN A 84 17.97 4.03 5.80
N ALA A 85 17.92 2.71 5.59
CA ALA A 85 17.46 1.73 6.58
C ALA A 85 18.63 0.98 7.22
N THR A 86 18.45 0.61 8.48
CA THR A 86 19.43 -0.18 9.26
C THR A 86 18.72 -1.37 9.88
N LEU A 87 19.32 -2.56 9.78
CA LEU A 87 18.81 -3.77 10.43
C LEU A 87 19.11 -3.69 11.93
N VAL A 88 18.08 -3.92 12.74
CA VAL A 88 18.18 -3.94 14.21
C VAL A 88 18.11 -5.37 14.73
N GLU A 89 17.19 -6.16 14.19
CA GLU A 89 16.91 -7.52 14.65
C GLU A 89 16.49 -8.42 13.48
N GLY A 90 16.83 -9.70 13.55
CA GLY A 90 16.50 -10.70 12.54
C GLY A 90 17.63 -10.94 11.55
N SER A 91 17.30 -11.60 10.44
CA SER A 91 18.24 -11.92 9.35
C SER A 91 17.63 -11.57 8.00
N LEU A 92 18.47 -11.12 7.06
CA LEU A 92 18.09 -10.90 5.67
C LEU A 92 18.27 -12.16 4.82
N GLU A 93 18.94 -13.17 5.35
CA GLU A 93 19.16 -14.45 4.70
C GLU A 93 18.70 -15.58 5.62
N VAL A 94 17.85 -16.47 5.11
CA VAL A 94 17.29 -17.59 5.89
C VAL A 94 17.15 -18.81 4.99
N ASP A 95 17.56 -19.97 5.51
CA ASP A 95 17.29 -21.27 4.88
C ASP A 95 16.10 -21.93 5.57
N PHE A 96 15.01 -22.11 4.83
CA PHE A 96 13.79 -22.78 5.32
C PHE A 96 13.79 -24.28 5.04
N GLY A 97 14.75 -24.79 4.26
CA GLY A 97 14.85 -26.19 3.88
C GLY A 97 13.74 -26.60 2.92
N LYS A 98 12.55 -26.94 3.44
CA LYS A 98 11.43 -27.45 2.63
C LYS A 98 10.11 -26.78 3.04
N ILE A 99 9.25 -26.55 2.04
CA ILE A 99 7.88 -26.04 2.26
C ILE A 99 6.90 -26.97 1.53
N THR A 100 6.12 -27.71 2.32
CA THR A 100 5.11 -28.65 1.82
C THR A 100 3.93 -27.94 1.17
N VAL A 101 3.22 -28.65 0.30
CA VAL A 101 2.03 -28.15 -0.39
C VAL A 101 1.00 -27.61 0.61
N GLY A 102 0.43 -26.44 0.32
CA GLY A 102 -0.59 -25.80 1.16
C GLY A 102 -0.07 -25.28 2.50
N SER A 103 1.25 -25.32 2.74
CA SER A 103 1.87 -24.80 3.95
C SER A 103 2.47 -23.41 3.72
N HIS A 104 2.63 -22.65 4.81
CA HIS A 104 3.28 -21.35 4.78
C HIS A 104 4.37 -21.26 5.84
N VAL A 105 5.41 -20.48 5.55
CA VAL A 105 6.48 -20.14 6.49
C VAL A 105 6.52 -18.63 6.62
N LYS A 106 6.65 -18.16 7.86
CA LYS A 106 6.73 -16.74 8.17
C LYS A 106 8.12 -16.40 8.65
N HIS A 107 8.59 -15.23 8.23
CA HIS A 107 9.84 -14.64 8.67
C HIS A 107 9.63 -13.17 8.96
N SER A 108 10.33 -12.65 9.96
CA SER A 108 10.27 -11.25 10.32
C SER A 108 11.64 -10.71 10.70
N TYR A 109 11.84 -9.43 10.40
CA TYR A 109 13.02 -8.68 10.80
C TYR A 109 12.65 -7.24 11.09
N VAL A 110 13.46 -6.58 11.91
CA VAL A 110 13.20 -5.21 12.40
C VAL A 110 14.22 -4.27 11.80
N VAL A 111 13.74 -3.16 11.24
CA VAL A 111 14.56 -2.09 10.67
C VAL A 111 14.27 -0.74 11.32
N ILE A 112 15.24 0.15 11.28
CA ILE A 112 15.07 1.58 11.60
C ILE A 112 15.43 2.40 10.37
N PHE A 113 14.54 3.32 9.99
CA PHE A 113 14.83 4.35 9.00
C PHE A 113 15.52 5.55 9.65
N THR A 114 16.64 5.98 9.08
CA THR A 114 17.50 7.05 9.61
C THR A 114 17.07 8.44 9.15
N VAL A 115 16.39 8.52 8.00
CA VAL A 115 15.91 9.77 7.40
C VAL A 115 14.38 9.74 7.32
N GLY A 116 13.73 10.87 7.58
CA GLY A 116 12.28 11.07 7.44
C GLY A 116 11.96 12.20 6.49
N ASN A 117 10.65 12.42 6.29
CA ASN A 117 10.09 13.24 5.21
C ASN A 117 10.52 12.74 3.81
N VAL A 118 10.65 11.41 3.66
CA VAL A 118 11.15 10.79 2.42
C VAL A 118 10.30 9.59 2.07
N GLN A 119 10.10 9.39 0.77
CA GLN A 119 9.51 8.18 0.23
C GLN A 119 10.62 7.14 0.03
N VAL A 120 10.43 5.96 0.60
CA VAL A 120 11.39 4.85 0.50
C VAL A 120 10.71 3.68 -0.19
N HIS A 121 11.41 3.08 -1.15
CA HIS A 121 10.98 1.87 -1.82
C HIS A 121 11.57 0.66 -1.09
N LEU A 122 10.72 -0.16 -0.47
CA LEU A 122 11.11 -1.43 0.11
C LEU A 122 11.30 -2.44 -1.03
N PRO A 123 12.55 -2.88 -1.30
CA PRO A 123 12.81 -3.77 -2.43
C PRO A 123 12.13 -5.12 -2.24
N PRO A 124 11.83 -5.85 -3.33
CA PRO A 124 11.30 -7.19 -3.23
C PRO A 124 12.36 -8.13 -2.63
N ALA A 125 11.93 -9.03 -1.75
CA ALA A 125 12.76 -10.13 -1.30
C ALA A 125 12.80 -11.23 -2.37
N LEU A 126 13.89 -11.97 -2.42
CA LEU A 126 14.10 -13.07 -3.36
C LEU A 126 14.09 -14.39 -2.63
N VAL A 127 13.39 -15.38 -3.20
CA VAL A 127 13.34 -16.75 -2.73
C VAL A 127 13.83 -17.67 -3.83
N SER A 128 14.88 -18.44 -3.57
CA SER A 128 15.36 -19.49 -4.46
C SER A 128 14.90 -20.84 -3.93
N TYR A 129 14.37 -21.70 -4.79
CA TYR A 129 13.90 -23.03 -4.41
C TYR A 129 13.90 -23.99 -5.60
N VAL A 130 13.96 -25.28 -5.33
CA VAL A 130 13.76 -26.33 -6.35
C VAL A 130 12.28 -26.66 -6.41
N ALA A 131 11.68 -26.42 -7.58
CA ALA A 131 10.24 -26.53 -7.79
C ALA A 131 9.78 -27.94 -8.18
N GLU A 132 10.62 -28.71 -8.85
CA GLU A 132 10.32 -30.06 -9.33
C GLU A 132 11.17 -31.08 -8.58
N PRO A 133 10.62 -32.23 -8.19
CA PRO A 133 11.33 -33.22 -7.37
C PRO A 133 12.55 -33.82 -8.08
N ASP A 134 12.51 -33.93 -9.42
CA ASP A 134 13.56 -34.55 -10.24
C ASP A 134 14.53 -33.53 -10.85
N SER A 135 14.28 -32.24 -10.64
CA SER A 135 15.15 -31.16 -11.14
C SER A 135 16.16 -30.72 -10.08
N THR A 136 17.30 -30.22 -10.54
CA THR A 136 18.29 -29.54 -9.68
C THR A 136 18.36 -28.04 -9.97
N GLU A 137 17.56 -27.56 -10.91
CA GLU A 137 17.55 -26.15 -11.29
C GLU A 137 16.78 -25.31 -10.27
N PRO A 138 17.41 -24.25 -9.72
CA PRO A 138 16.73 -23.35 -8.81
C PRO A 138 15.74 -22.46 -9.58
N THR A 139 14.50 -22.50 -9.16
CA THR A 139 13.48 -21.49 -9.51
C THR A 139 13.64 -20.28 -8.60
N LEU A 140 13.42 -19.09 -9.16
CA LEU A 140 13.44 -17.82 -8.43
C LEU A 140 12.01 -17.29 -8.28
N GLY A 141 11.64 -16.96 -7.05
CA GLY A 141 10.45 -16.22 -6.68
C GLY A 141 10.84 -14.85 -6.12
N ALA A 142 9.99 -13.85 -6.33
CA ALA A 142 10.16 -12.52 -5.77
C ALA A 142 8.91 -12.12 -4.97
N SER A 143 9.10 -11.33 -3.91
CA SER A 143 7.99 -10.79 -3.14
C SER A 143 7.36 -9.56 -3.80
N SER A 144 6.22 -9.15 -3.26
CA SER A 144 5.72 -7.80 -3.44
C SER A 144 6.77 -6.75 -3.01
N SER A 145 6.85 -5.65 -3.75
CA SER A 145 7.51 -4.43 -3.28
C SER A 145 6.49 -3.47 -2.65
N GLN A 146 6.94 -2.61 -1.74
CA GLN A 146 6.09 -1.67 -1.04
C GLN A 146 6.74 -0.28 -1.03
N ILE A 147 5.96 0.75 -1.32
CA ILE A 147 6.40 2.13 -1.16
C ILE A 147 5.93 2.64 0.20
N LEU A 148 6.88 3.15 0.97
CA LEU A 148 6.67 3.67 2.32
C LEU A 148 6.94 5.18 2.33
N TYR A 149 6.18 5.91 3.15
CA TYR A 149 6.48 7.31 3.44
C TYR A 149 6.93 7.42 4.88
N VAL A 150 8.22 7.70 5.08
CA VAL A 150 8.82 7.79 6.42
C VAL A 150 8.60 9.19 6.96
N LEU A 151 7.85 9.30 8.06
CA LEU A 151 7.59 10.58 8.72
C LEU A 151 8.73 10.99 9.65
N THR A 152 8.90 12.30 9.82
CA THR A 152 9.65 12.83 10.96
C THR A 152 8.81 12.73 12.25
N PRO A 153 9.42 12.76 13.45
CA PRO A 153 8.66 12.77 14.70
C PRO A 153 7.74 13.99 14.80
N VAL A 154 8.17 15.13 14.26
CA VAL A 154 7.35 16.35 14.20
C VAL A 154 6.14 16.15 13.28
N GLN A 155 6.31 15.54 12.12
CA GLN A 155 5.18 15.22 11.23
C GLN A 155 4.22 14.22 11.86
N GLN A 156 4.71 13.22 12.60
CA GLN A 156 3.86 12.32 13.37
C GLN A 156 3.01 13.08 14.40
N LEU A 157 3.63 13.98 15.18
CA LEU A 157 2.91 14.81 16.15
C LEU A 157 1.87 15.72 15.48
N GLN A 158 2.22 16.35 14.35
CA GLN A 158 1.27 17.16 13.58
C GLN A 158 0.10 16.32 13.08
N ARG A 159 0.34 15.11 12.58
CA ARG A 159 -0.71 14.20 12.12
C ARG A 159 -1.65 13.81 13.27
N TYR A 160 -1.10 13.46 14.44
CA TYR A 160 -1.92 13.13 15.61
C TYR A 160 -2.70 14.34 16.13
N ALA A 161 -2.09 15.54 16.13
CA ALA A 161 -2.78 16.77 16.51
C ALA A 161 -3.94 17.09 15.55
N LEU A 162 -3.76 16.90 14.24
CA LEU A 162 -4.83 17.09 13.24
C LEU A 162 -5.94 16.06 13.40
N GLN A 163 -5.61 14.80 13.67
CA GLN A 163 -6.61 13.75 13.89
C GLN A 163 -7.39 14.01 15.18
N ALA A 164 -6.72 14.27 16.30
CA ALA A 164 -7.36 14.64 17.56
C ALA A 164 -8.21 15.89 17.40
N GLY A 165 -7.69 16.87 16.67
CA GLY A 165 -8.40 18.09 16.33
C GLY A 165 -9.65 17.85 15.48
N THR A 166 -9.59 16.94 14.52
CA THR A 166 -10.77 16.56 13.72
C THR A 166 -11.88 16.03 14.61
N TYR A 167 -11.56 15.21 15.62
CA TYR A 167 -12.56 14.75 16.59
C TYR A 167 -13.06 15.88 17.50
N ALA A 168 -12.16 16.70 18.05
CA ALA A 168 -12.52 17.81 18.93
C ALA A 168 -13.42 18.86 18.25
N SER A 169 -13.21 19.05 16.94
CA SER A 169 -14.00 19.97 16.10
C SER A 169 -15.19 19.29 15.43
N LEU A 170 -15.57 18.06 15.81
CA LEU A 170 -16.67 17.30 15.19
C LEU A 170 -16.57 17.22 13.65
N GLY A 171 -15.35 17.21 13.13
CA GLY A 171 -15.06 17.12 11.70
C GLY A 171 -14.89 18.45 10.98
N PHE A 172 -15.07 19.60 11.66
CA PHE A 172 -14.95 20.94 11.05
C PHE A 172 -13.50 21.36 10.77
N ALA A 173 -12.52 20.86 11.54
CA ALA A 173 -11.12 21.22 11.37
C ALA A 173 -10.25 19.99 11.11
N ARG A 174 -9.94 19.73 9.83
CA ARG A 174 -9.19 18.55 9.36
C ARG A 174 -7.78 18.89 8.89
N THR A 175 -7.57 20.12 8.45
CA THR A 175 -6.28 20.61 7.95
C THR A 175 -5.72 21.71 8.86
N PRO A 176 -4.41 22.00 8.78
CA PRO A 176 -3.83 23.16 9.46
C PRO A 176 -4.52 24.47 9.09
N THR A 177 -4.97 24.59 7.84
CA THR A 177 -5.72 25.75 7.34
C THR A 177 -7.09 25.87 7.99
N ASP A 178 -7.80 24.76 8.19
CA ASP A 178 -9.10 24.78 8.86
C ASP A 178 -8.96 25.22 10.31
N TRP A 179 -7.93 24.75 11.00
CA TRP A 179 -7.60 25.18 12.36
C TRP A 179 -7.32 26.68 12.45
N ARG A 180 -6.55 27.22 11.50
CA ARG A 180 -6.31 28.65 11.39
C ARG A 180 -7.60 29.43 11.15
N ASN A 181 -8.44 28.98 10.22
CA ASN A 181 -9.69 29.66 9.88
C ASN A 181 -10.68 29.60 11.06
N LEU A 182 -10.76 28.47 11.76
CA LEU A 182 -11.59 28.30 12.95
C LEU A 182 -11.14 29.23 14.09
N ALA A 183 -9.83 29.38 14.31
CA ALA A 183 -9.29 30.33 15.27
C ALA A 183 -9.68 31.79 14.94
N ILE A 184 -9.65 32.15 13.65
CA ILE A 184 -10.10 33.48 13.19
C ILE A 184 -11.59 33.68 13.48
N VAL A 185 -12.45 32.72 13.14
CA VAL A 185 -13.90 32.81 13.38
C VAL A 185 -14.22 32.92 14.87
N ILE A 186 -13.57 32.11 15.72
CA ILE A 186 -13.76 32.20 17.18
C ILE A 186 -13.28 33.57 17.69
N GLY A 187 -12.15 34.07 17.18
CA GLY A 187 -11.63 35.39 17.53
C GLY A 187 -12.58 36.52 17.16
N THR A 188 -13.17 36.51 15.96
CA THR A 188 -14.11 37.55 15.53
C THR A 188 -15.41 37.49 16.33
N ILE A 189 -15.98 36.30 16.55
CA ILE A 189 -17.19 36.11 17.36
C ILE A 189 -16.94 36.53 18.82
N GLY A 190 -15.83 36.07 19.41
CA GLY A 190 -15.45 36.41 20.78
C GLY A 190 -15.29 37.91 20.99
N THR A 191 -14.67 38.60 20.03
CA THR A 191 -14.52 40.06 20.04
C THR A 191 -15.89 40.76 19.97
N ALA A 192 -16.78 40.32 19.09
CA ALA A 192 -18.12 40.88 18.96
C ALA A 192 -18.97 40.66 20.23
N LEU A 193 -18.93 39.46 20.80
CA LEU A 193 -19.63 39.13 22.05
C LEU A 193 -19.08 39.92 23.24
N GLY A 194 -17.75 40.02 23.35
CA GLY A 194 -17.07 40.80 24.39
C GLY A 194 -17.42 42.29 24.33
N ALA A 195 -17.43 42.87 23.13
CA ALA A 195 -17.85 44.25 22.91
C ALA A 195 -19.32 44.48 23.33
N ASN A 196 -20.23 43.59 22.92
CA ASN A 196 -21.65 43.66 23.30
C ASN A 196 -21.84 43.54 24.83
N TRP A 197 -21.14 42.61 25.47
CA TRP A 197 -21.16 42.46 26.93
C TRP A 197 -20.68 43.72 27.63
N MET A 198 -19.59 44.33 27.15
CA MET A 198 -19.05 45.56 27.70
C MET A 198 -20.02 46.74 27.56
N VAL A 199 -20.67 46.91 26.40
CA VAL A 199 -21.72 47.92 26.20
C VAL A 199 -22.89 47.72 27.17
N LYS A 200 -23.37 46.48 27.35
CA LYS A 200 -24.44 46.17 28.30
C LYS A 200 -24.03 46.50 29.74
N LYS A 201 -22.80 46.20 30.13
CA LYS A 201 -22.27 46.50 31.47
C LYS A 201 -22.20 48.00 31.74
N VAL A 202 -21.73 48.80 30.78
CA VAL A 202 -21.70 50.26 30.89
C VAL A 202 -23.11 50.85 30.98
N LYS A 203 -24.04 50.39 30.14
CA LYS A 203 -25.44 50.84 30.18
C LYS A 203 -26.12 50.52 31.50
N ALA A 204 -25.92 49.31 32.03
CA ALA A 204 -26.42 48.93 33.35
C ALA A 204 -25.85 49.83 34.46
N SER A 205 -24.53 50.03 34.48
CA SER A 205 -23.88 50.91 35.45
C SER A 205 -24.41 52.34 35.40
N ASN A 206 -24.61 52.90 34.19
CA ASN A 206 -25.17 54.24 34.06
C ASN A 206 -26.59 54.34 34.59
N LYS A 207 -27.43 53.32 34.34
CA LYS A 207 -28.79 53.25 34.87
C LYS A 207 -28.79 53.16 36.40
N ASP A 208 -27.88 52.39 36.98
CA ASP A 208 -27.79 52.27 38.44
C ASP A 208 -27.30 53.57 39.08
N ARG A 209 -26.31 54.26 38.47
CA ARG A 209 -25.90 55.62 38.90
C ARG A 209 -27.04 56.63 38.80
N GLN A 210 -27.91 56.52 37.80
CA GLN A 210 -29.10 57.37 37.69
C GLN A 210 -30.11 57.07 38.81
N ARG A 211 -30.36 55.79 39.09
CA ARG A 211 -31.25 55.36 40.19
C ARG A 211 -30.73 55.82 41.55
N GLU A 212 -29.44 55.67 41.83
CA GLU A 212 -28.81 56.14 43.07
C GLU A 212 -28.98 57.66 43.26
N ARG A 213 -28.90 58.45 42.19
CA ARG A 213 -29.15 59.90 42.25
C ARG A 213 -30.62 60.20 42.57
N ALA A 214 -31.56 59.53 41.91
CA ALA A 214 -32.98 59.69 42.17
C ALA A 214 -33.37 59.32 43.62
N TYR A 215 -32.80 58.25 44.18
CA TYR A 215 -33.03 57.89 45.59
C TYR A 215 -32.49 58.95 46.56
N LYS A 216 -31.33 59.55 46.26
CA LYS A 216 -30.77 60.64 47.08
C LYS A 216 -31.61 61.91 47.03
N GLU A 217 -32.27 62.18 45.92
CA GLU A 217 -33.19 63.31 45.79
C GLU A 217 -34.45 63.10 46.62
N LEU A 218 -35.06 61.90 46.57
CA LEU A 218 -36.26 61.57 47.35
C LEU A 218 -36.04 61.55 48.87
N THR A 219 -34.82 61.27 49.32
CA THR A 219 -34.48 61.16 50.76
C THR A 219 -33.95 62.46 51.37
N LYS A 220 -33.87 63.54 50.57
CA LYS A 220 -33.36 64.85 51.01
C LYS A 220 -34.49 65.81 51.43
N ASP A 221 -35.73 65.49 51.08
CA ASP A 221 -36.92 66.31 51.34
C ASP A 221 -37.72 65.88 52.59
N ASP A 222 -37.23 64.89 53.36
CA ASP A 222 -37.66 64.54 54.73
C ASP A 222 -36.70 65.11 55.78
#